data_AF-X1NBB4-F1
#
_entry.id   AF-X1NBB4-F1
#
_cell.length_a   1.000
_cell.length_b   1.000
_cell.length_c   1.000
_cell.angle_alpha   90.00
_cell.angle_beta   90.00
_cell.angle_gamma   90.00
#
_symmetry.space_group_name_H-M   'P 1'
#
loop_
_entity.id
_entity.type
_entity.pdbx_description
1 polymer ?
#
loop_
_entity_poly.entity_id
_entity_poly.type
_entity_poly.pdbx_seq_one_letter_code
_entity_poly.pdbx_strand_id
1 'polypeptide(L)'
;MALVWVWGGIAALIVVFAIYYYNKFVVFGNRIDNALAQIDVQLRKRADLIPNLMNTVKGYVKHEKEIFKQLTDARKALLSAKDIGGRMKAGNEIQKALKSIFAIAESTPQL
;
A
#
# COMPACT_ATOMS: atom_id res chain seq x y z
N MET A 1 -53.80 -15.04 21.19
CA MET A 1 -53.55 -13.84 20.35
C MET A 1 -52.29 -13.09 20.79
N ALA A 2 -52.19 -12.61 22.04
CA ALA A 2 -51.01 -11.85 22.52
C ALA A 2 -49.64 -12.56 22.34
N LEU A 3 -49.56 -13.87 22.62
CA LEU A 3 -48.33 -14.67 22.44
C LEU A 3 -47.82 -14.69 20.98
N VAL A 4 -48.72 -14.71 19.99
CA VAL A 4 -48.34 -14.74 18.57
C VAL A 4 -47.69 -13.41 18.16
N TRP A 5 -48.19 -12.28 18.68
CA TRP A 5 -47.59 -10.96 18.45
C TRP A 5 -46.22 -10.82 19.12
N VAL A 6 -46.04 -11.39 20.32
CA VAL A 6 -44.74 -11.42 21.01
C VAL A 6 -43.71 -12.22 20.21
N TRP A 7 -44.06 -13.43 19.78
CA TRP A 7 -43.17 -14.26 18.95
C TRP A 7 -42.89 -13.64 17.58
N GLY A 8 -43.89 -13.02 16.95
CA GLY A 8 -43.71 -12.27 15.70
C GLY A 8 -42.77 -11.07 15.86
N GLY A 9 -42.90 -10.32 16.95
CA GLY A 9 -41.99 -9.22 17.28
C GLY A 9 -40.55 -9.68 17.51
N ILE A 10 -40.35 -10.78 18.22
CA ILE A 10 -39.02 -11.39 18.43
C ILE A 10 -38.42 -11.83 17.11
N ALA A 11 -39.19 -12.52 16.25
CA ALA A 11 -38.71 -12.96 14.94
C ALA A 11 -38.32 -11.76 14.06
N ALA A 12 -39.12 -10.70 14.04
CA ALA A 12 -38.81 -9.48 13.32
C ALA A 12 -37.52 -8.82 13.83
N LEU A 13 -37.32 -8.75 15.15
CA LEU A 13 -36.09 -8.23 15.77
C LEU A 13 -34.86 -9.03 15.36
N ILE A 14 -34.95 -10.36 15.36
CA ILE A 14 -33.84 -11.25 14.95
C ILE A 14 -33.49 -11.00 13.48
N VAL A 15 -34.49 -10.87 12.60
CA VAL A 15 -34.27 -10.61 11.17
C VAL A 15 -33.58 -9.25 10.97
N VAL A 16 -34.06 -8.20 11.63
CA VAL A 16 -33.45 -6.86 11.55
C VAL A 16 -32.00 -6.89 12.06
N PHE A 17 -31.75 -7.59 13.17
CA PHE A 17 -30.40 -7.76 13.70
C PHE A 17 -29.49 -8.49 12.71
N ALA A 18 -29.94 -9.61 12.15
CA ALA A 18 -29.17 -10.37 11.15
C ALA A 18 -28.79 -9.50 9.94
N ILE A 19 -29.73 -8.74 9.38
CA ILE A 19 -29.49 -7.82 8.27
C ILE A 19 -28.48 -6.74 8.65
N TYR A 20 -28.62 -6.15 9.84
CA TYR A 20 -27.72 -5.10 10.31
C TYR A 20 -26.27 -5.57 10.42
N TYR A 21 -26.04 -6.74 11.04
CA TYR A 21 -24.68 -7.29 11.19
C TYR A 21 -24.10 -7.73 9.85
N TYR A 22 -24.88 -8.39 9.01
CA TYR A 22 -24.44 -8.79 7.66
C TYR A 22 -23.95 -7.58 6.86
N ASN A 23 -24.74 -6.50 6.85
CA ASN A 23 -24.35 -5.25 6.17
C ASN A 23 -23.07 -4.64 6.75
N LYS A 24 -22.89 -4.68 8.08
CA LYS A 24 -21.64 -4.21 8.70
C LYS A 24 -20.42 -5.00 8.24
N PHE A 25 -20.51 -6.32 8.17
CA PHE A 25 -19.39 -7.16 7.69
C PHE A 25 -19.02 -6.83 6.24
N VAL A 26 -20.01 -6.66 5.37
CA VAL A 26 -19.79 -6.26 3.97
C VAL A 26 -19.12 -4.88 3.89
N VAL A 27 -19.59 -3.91 4.67
CA VAL A 27 -18.98 -2.57 4.72
C VAL A 27 -17.53 -2.62 5.20
N PHE A 28 -17.22 -3.44 6.21
CA PHE A 28 -15.85 -3.60 6.67
C PHE A 28 -14.95 -4.28 5.63
N GLY A 29 -15.45 -5.29 4.91
CA GLY A 29 -14.73 -5.90 3.77
C GLY A 29 -14.37 -4.85 2.72
N ASN A 30 -15.37 -4.09 2.25
CA ASN A 30 -15.14 -3.02 1.27
C ASN A 30 -14.16 -1.95 1.78
N ARG A 31 -14.15 -1.63 3.08
CA ARG A 31 -13.18 -0.69 3.66
C ARG A 31 -11.75 -1.23 3.59
N ILE A 32 -11.55 -2.52 3.85
CA ILE A 32 -10.24 -3.16 3.74
C ILE A 32 -9.77 -3.11 2.29
N ASP A 33 -10.62 -3.48 1.33
CA ASP A 33 -10.27 -3.48 -0.10
C ASP A 33 -9.93 -2.07 -0.60
N ASN A 34 -10.70 -1.06 -0.18
CA ASN A 34 -10.41 0.34 -0.51
C ASN A 34 -9.07 0.80 0.09
N ALA A 35 -8.79 0.44 1.35
CA ALA A 35 -7.52 0.80 1.98
C ALA A 35 -6.33 0.14 1.27
N LEU A 36 -6.48 -1.13 0.90
CA LEU A 36 -5.49 -1.89 0.14
C LEU A 36 -5.24 -1.29 -1.26
N ALA A 37 -6.30 -0.89 -1.97
CA ALA A 37 -6.18 -0.18 -3.24
C ALA A 37 -5.48 1.18 -3.09
N GLN A 38 -5.74 1.90 -2.00
CA GLN A 38 -5.06 3.17 -1.71
C GLN A 38 -3.56 2.97 -1.45
N ILE A 39 -3.18 1.95 -0.67
CA ILE A 39 -1.77 1.57 -0.44
C ILE A 39 -1.08 1.27 -1.79
N ASP A 40 -1.75 0.54 -2.66
CA ASP A 40 -1.21 0.21 -3.98
C ASP A 40 -0.91 1.45 -4.82
N VAL A 41 -1.86 2.39 -4.89
CA VAL A 41 -1.68 3.66 -5.60
C VAL A 41 -0.48 4.43 -5.04
N GLN A 42 -0.28 4.42 -3.72
CA GLN A 42 0.87 5.09 -3.10
C GLN A 42 2.20 4.41 -3.44
N LEU A 43 2.24 3.08 -3.45
CA LEU A 43 3.42 2.31 -3.85
C LEU A 43 3.79 2.58 -5.31
N ARG A 44 2.80 2.63 -6.20
CA ARG A 44 2.97 3.00 -7.61
C ARG A 44 3.51 4.42 -7.78
N LYS A 45 2.90 5.41 -7.12
CA LYS A 45 3.38 6.80 -7.15
C LYS A 45 4.84 6.91 -6.70
N ARG A 46 5.24 6.20 -5.65
CA ARG A 46 6.66 6.14 -5.24
C ARG A 46 7.56 5.60 -6.34
N ALA A 47 7.17 4.49 -6.98
CA ALA A 47 7.91 3.89 -8.08
C ALA A 47 8.00 4.80 -9.31
N ASP A 48 6.98 5.61 -9.57
CA ASP A 48 6.94 6.56 -10.70
C ASP A 48 7.86 7.77 -10.48
N LEU A 49 8.12 8.14 -9.22
CA LEU A 49 9.03 9.23 -8.87
C LEU A 49 10.52 8.83 -8.87
N ILE A 50 10.83 7.52 -8.82
CA ILE A 50 12.21 7.00 -8.80
C ILE A 50 13.07 7.51 -9.97
N PRO A 51 12.62 7.46 -11.24
CA PRO A 51 13.43 7.92 -12.36
C PRO A 51 13.80 9.40 -12.25
N ASN A 52 12.86 10.24 -11.79
CA ASN A 52 13.08 11.67 -11.60
C ASN A 52 14.12 11.92 -10.50
N LEU A 53 13.96 11.26 -9.34
CA LEU A 53 14.95 11.33 -8.26
C LEU A 53 16.33 10.88 -8.73
N MET A 54 16.40 9.77 -9.46
CA MET A 54 17.63 9.23 -10.01
C MET A 54 18.31 10.23 -10.96
N ASN A 55 17.56 10.93 -11.81
CA ASN A 55 18.13 11.93 -12.70
C ASN A 55 18.71 13.13 -11.94
N THR A 56 18.06 13.58 -10.86
CA THR A 56 18.56 14.66 -10.01
C THR A 56 19.82 14.24 -9.27
N VAL A 57 19.84 13.05 -8.65
CA VAL A 57 20.98 12.59 -7.82
C VAL A 57 22.16 12.12 -8.68
N LYS A 58 21.92 11.55 -9.87
CA LYS A 58 22.99 11.10 -10.80
C LYS A 58 23.97 12.22 -11.16
N GLY A 59 23.53 13.48 -11.18
CA GLY A 59 24.40 14.63 -11.45
C GLY A 59 25.50 14.80 -10.41
N TYR A 60 25.18 14.51 -9.15
CA TYR A 60 26.06 14.68 -8.00
C TYR A 60 26.81 13.40 -7.62
N VAL A 61 26.23 12.23 -7.89
CA VAL A 61 26.76 10.93 -7.47
C VAL A 61 27.01 10.04 -8.68
N LYS A 62 28.20 10.18 -9.30
CA LYS A 62 28.55 9.53 -10.59
C LYS A 62 29.01 8.07 -10.45
N HIS A 63 29.44 7.63 -9.28
CA HIS A 63 30.06 6.31 -9.08
C HIS A 63 29.15 5.25 -8.43
N GLU A 64 27.92 5.59 -8.04
CA GLU A 64 27.00 4.71 -7.29
C GLU A 64 26.11 3.82 -8.18
N LYS A 65 26.72 3.12 -9.12
CA LYS A 65 25.99 2.27 -10.09
C LYS A 65 25.24 1.12 -9.41
N GLU A 66 25.77 0.58 -8.33
CA GLU A 66 25.15 -0.55 -7.62
C GLU A 66 23.82 -0.16 -6.99
N ILE A 67 23.76 0.98 -6.29
CA ILE A 67 22.55 1.49 -5.65
C ILE A 67 21.49 1.83 -6.70
N PHE A 68 21.88 2.47 -7.81
CA PHE A 68 20.95 2.75 -8.90
C PHE A 68 20.41 1.47 -9.56
N LYS A 69 21.22 0.41 -9.66
CA LYS A 69 20.77 -0.90 -10.15
C LYS A 69 19.75 -1.51 -9.19
N GLN A 70 20.05 -1.55 -7.88
CA GLN A 70 19.12 -2.03 -6.86
C GLN A 70 17.78 -1.28 -6.89
N LEU A 71 17.82 0.05 -7.02
CA LEU A 71 16.62 0.88 -7.10
C LEU A 71 15.81 0.62 -8.39
N THR A 72 16.50 0.42 -9.51
CA THR A 72 15.86 0.09 -10.80
C THR A 72 15.21 -1.29 -10.76
N ASP A 73 15.88 -2.27 -10.18
CA ASP A 73 15.38 -3.64 -10.06
C ASP A 73 14.20 -3.71 -9.08
N ALA A 74 14.29 -3.01 -7.95
CA ALA A 74 13.19 -2.89 -7.00
C ALA A 74 11.98 -2.16 -7.61
N ARG A 75 12.21 -1.10 -8.41
CA ARG A 75 11.14 -0.44 -9.20
C ARG A 75 10.46 -1.41 -10.16
N LYS A 76 11.23 -2.18 -10.92
CA LYS A 76 10.68 -3.19 -11.84
C LYS A 76 9.86 -4.23 -11.09
N ALA A 77 10.36 -4.73 -9.97
CA ALA A 77 9.67 -5.70 -9.12
C ALA A 77 8.34 -5.16 -8.58
N LEU A 78 8.30 -3.87 -8.19
CA LEU A 78 7.06 -3.24 -7.72
C LEU A 78 6.02 -3.16 -8.83
N LEU A 79 6.44 -2.75 -10.04
CA LEU A 79 5.53 -2.60 -11.18
C LEU A 79 5.05 -3.95 -11.73
N SER A 80 5.85 -5.01 -11.61
CA SER A 80 5.50 -6.36 -12.10
C SER A 80 4.73 -7.20 -11.08
N ALA A 81 4.77 -6.86 -9.80
CA ALA A 81 4.05 -7.59 -8.76
C ALA A 81 2.52 -7.53 -8.97
N LYS A 82 1.89 -8.70 -8.91
CA LYS A 82 0.45 -8.88 -9.12
C LYS A 82 -0.36 -8.75 -7.83
N ASP A 83 0.25 -9.07 -6.69
CA ASP A 83 -0.35 -9.00 -5.37
C ASP A 83 0.27 -7.86 -4.54
N ILE A 84 -0.48 -7.42 -3.51
CA ILE A 84 -0.08 -6.34 -2.62
C ILE A 84 1.14 -6.74 -1.78
N GLY A 85 1.27 -8.01 -1.41
CA GLY A 85 2.42 -8.53 -0.66
C GLY A 85 3.74 -8.32 -1.41
N GLY A 86 3.76 -8.68 -2.69
CA GLY A 86 4.88 -8.45 -3.60
C GLY A 86 5.20 -6.97 -3.76
N ARG A 87 4.18 -6.12 -3.93
CA ARG A 87 4.35 -4.66 -4.04
C ARG A 87 4.91 -4.04 -2.76
N MET A 88 4.44 -4.46 -1.59
CA MET A 88 4.98 -4.01 -0.30
C MET A 88 6.44 -4.44 -0.12
N LYS A 89 6.78 -5.69 -0.46
CA LYS A 89 8.16 -6.19 -0.40
C LYS A 89 9.09 -5.36 -1.29
N ALA A 90 8.71 -5.14 -2.54
CA ALA A 90 9.48 -4.31 -3.46
C ALA A 90 9.57 -2.84 -2.99
N GLY A 91 8.49 -2.30 -2.42
CA GLY A 91 8.46 -0.97 -1.80
C GLY A 91 9.45 -0.84 -0.63
N ASN A 92 9.60 -1.88 0.18
CA ASN A 92 10.60 -1.92 1.26
C ASN A 92 12.03 -1.95 0.71
N GLU A 93 12.29 -2.65 -0.40
CA GLU A 93 13.61 -2.63 -1.05
C GLU A 93 13.95 -1.25 -1.63
N ILE A 94 12.98 -0.56 -2.23
CA ILE A 94 13.12 0.85 -2.63
C ILE A 94 13.49 1.69 -1.40
N GLN A 95 12.78 1.54 -0.29
CA GLN A 95 13.06 2.31 0.92
C GLN A 95 14.47 2.07 1.48
N LYS A 96 14.96 0.82 1.45
CA LYS A 96 16.32 0.48 1.86
C LYS A 96 17.36 1.15 0.96
N ALA A 97 17.19 1.04 -0.36
CA ALA A 97 18.10 1.68 -1.33
C ALA A 97 18.12 3.20 -1.17
N LEU A 98 16.96 3.82 -0.93
CA LEU A 98 16.86 5.26 -0.66
C LEU A 98 17.61 5.68 0.60
N LYS A 99 17.60 4.87 1.68
CA LYS A 99 18.39 5.15 2.88
C LYS A 99 19.89 5.22 2.57
N SER A 100 20.39 4.33 1.71
CA SER A 100 21.78 4.38 1.26
C SER A 100 22.08 5.66 0.46
N ILE A 101 21.14 6.09 -0.40
CA ILE A 101 21.27 7.37 -1.13
C ILE A 101 21.31 8.57 -0.17
N PHE A 102 20.45 8.60 0.86
CA PHE A 102 20.48 9.66 1.86
C PHE A 102 21.79 9.68 2.65
N ALA A 103 22.34 8.52 3.01
CA ALA A 103 23.64 8.45 3.69
C ALA A 103 24.78 9.00 2.82
N ILE A 104 24.73 8.78 1.51
CA ILE A 104 25.67 9.39 0.55
C ILE A 104 25.42 10.90 0.42
N ALA A 105 24.16 11.32 0.47
CA ALA A 105 23.82 12.74 0.43
C ALA A 105 24.34 13.50 1.64
N GLU A 106 24.23 12.92 2.83
CA GLU A 106 24.78 13.50 4.06
C GLU A 106 26.31 13.56 4.04
N SER A 107 26.98 12.59 3.43
CA SER A 107 28.45 12.61 3.32
C SER A 107 28.98 13.54 2.22
N THR A 108 28.11 14.06 1.36
CA THR A 108 28.49 14.93 0.24
C THR A 108 27.80 16.30 0.37
N PRO A 109 28.42 17.30 1.02
CA PRO A 109 27.81 18.59 1.37
C PRO A 109 27.35 19.48 0.21
N GLN A 110 27.56 19.07 -1.05
CA GLN A 110 27.24 19.83 -2.26
C GLN A 110 25.97 19.34 -3.00
N LEU A 111 25.22 18.42 -2.39
CA LEU A 111 23.98 17.81 -2.93
C LEU A 111 22.72 18.67 -2.69
#